data_AF-D9QM06-F1
#
_entry.id   AF-D9QM06-F1
#
_cell.length_a   1.000
_cell.length_b   1.000
_cell.length_c   1.000
_cell.angle_alpha   90.00
_cell.angle_beta   90.00
_cell.angle_gamma   90.00
#
_symmetry.space_group_name_H-M   'P 1'
#
loop_
_entity.id
_entity.type
_entity.pdbx_description
1 polymer ?
#
loop_
_entity_poly.entity_id
_entity_poly.type
_entity_poly.pdbx_seq_one_letter_code
_entity_poly.pdbx_strand_id
1 'polypeptide(L)'
;MPAARAEKKTETLEIRLGHAAKSAFMARCRREGVTASDAVRTFIEGQGRSRRARRASLGLVSAVAAGIAGLVVGAAAAPSVAQTAMGASSFARLDRDHDGLLTAAEFAAR
;
A
#
# COMPACT_ATOMS: atom_id res chain seq x y z
N MET A 1 5.88 20.69 -4.13
CA MET A 1 6.62 19.57 -4.74
C MET A 1 6.94 19.97 -6.17
N PRO A 2 8.18 20.35 -6.51
CA PRO A 2 8.51 20.75 -7.87
C PRO A 2 8.29 19.56 -8.81
N ALA A 3 7.55 19.78 -9.91
CA ALA A 3 7.38 18.78 -10.95
C ALA A 3 8.76 18.40 -11.49
N ALA A 4 9.07 17.09 -11.53
CA ALA A 4 10.35 16.61 -12.04
C ALA A 4 10.55 17.14 -13.47
N ARG A 5 11.60 17.95 -13.66
CA ARG A 5 11.92 18.54 -14.96
C ARG A 5 12.22 17.40 -15.95
N ALA A 6 11.62 17.45 -17.12
CA ALA A 6 11.94 16.51 -18.19
C ALA A 6 13.45 16.54 -18.47
N GLU A 7 14.08 15.37 -18.45
CA GLU A 7 15.50 15.24 -18.72
C GLU A 7 15.78 15.67 -20.16
N LYS A 8 16.66 16.67 -20.33
CA LYS A 8 16.94 17.28 -21.64
C LYS A 8 17.99 16.51 -22.45
N LYS A 9 18.64 15.52 -21.85
CA LYS A 9 19.68 14.73 -22.50
C LYS A 9 19.06 13.52 -23.19
N THR A 10 19.56 13.21 -24.38
CA THR A 10 19.13 12.04 -25.17
C THR A 10 20.36 11.21 -25.51
N GLU A 11 20.29 9.92 -25.24
CA GLU A 11 21.31 8.93 -25.59
C GLU A 11 20.73 7.94 -26.63
N THR A 12 21.60 7.37 -27.46
CA THR A 12 21.21 6.36 -28.46
C THR A 12 21.21 4.96 -27.85
N LEU A 13 20.15 4.19 -28.10
CA LEU A 13 20.00 2.81 -27.67
C LEU A 13 20.10 1.85 -28.86
N GLU A 14 21.13 1.01 -28.89
CA GLU A 14 21.28 -0.07 -29.88
C GLU A 14 20.81 -1.40 -29.30
N ILE A 15 19.93 -2.10 -30.03
CA ILE A 15 19.34 -3.37 -29.57
C ILE A 15 19.51 -4.44 -30.65
N ARG A 16 20.13 -5.57 -30.27
CA ARG A 16 20.21 -6.76 -31.13
C ARG A 16 18.95 -7.61 -30.95
N LEU A 17 18.29 -7.91 -32.07
CA LEU A 17 17.06 -8.72 -32.12
C LEU A 17 17.20 -9.79 -33.21
N GLY A 18 16.56 -10.94 -33.01
CA GLY A 18 16.41 -11.93 -34.07
C GLY A 18 15.69 -11.35 -35.29
N HIS A 19 16.03 -11.84 -36.49
CA HIS A 19 15.50 -11.29 -37.74
C HIS A 19 13.97 -11.28 -37.77
N ALA A 20 13.33 -12.41 -37.40
CA ALA A 20 11.87 -12.52 -37.37
C ALA A 20 11.23 -11.50 -36.41
N ALA A 21 11.83 -11.29 -35.23
CA ALA A 21 11.32 -10.34 -34.24
C ALA A 21 11.42 -8.89 -34.75
N LYS A 22 12.56 -8.51 -35.36
CA LYS A 22 12.73 -7.19 -35.99
C LYS A 22 11.70 -6.97 -37.09
N SER A 23 11.50 -7.94 -37.97
CA SER A 23 10.55 -7.84 -39.08
C SER A 23 9.11 -7.70 -38.58
N ALA A 24 8.70 -8.51 -37.60
CA ALA A 24 7.38 -8.44 -36.99
C ALA A 24 7.14 -7.08 -36.28
N PHE A 25 8.14 -6.60 -35.53
CA PHE A 25 8.07 -5.31 -34.86
C PHE A 25 7.93 -4.15 -35.85
N MET A 26 8.78 -4.11 -36.88
CA MET A 26 8.72 -3.05 -37.90
C MET A 26 7.41 -3.09 -38.70
N ALA A 27 6.87 -4.28 -39.00
CA ALA A 27 5.57 -4.42 -39.65
C ALA A 27 4.43 -3.87 -38.79
N ARG A 28 4.48 -4.08 -37.47
CA ARG A 28 3.54 -3.51 -36.52
C ARG A 28 3.63 -1.98 -36.48
N CYS A 29 4.83 -1.43 -36.35
CA CYS A 29 5.04 0.03 -36.35
C CYS A 29 4.45 0.68 -37.61
N ARG A 30 4.68 0.09 -38.80
CA ARG A 30 4.11 0.58 -40.06
C ARG A 30 2.58 0.54 -40.08
N ARG A 31 1.98 -0.56 -39.63
CA ARG A 31 0.51 -0.69 -39.55
C ARG A 31 -0.13 0.33 -38.62
N GLU A 32 0.55 0.65 -37.52
CA GLU A 32 0.07 1.59 -36.50
C GLU A 32 0.44 3.05 -36.81
N GLY A 33 1.23 3.30 -37.87
CA GLY A 33 1.68 4.64 -38.24
C GLY A 33 2.64 5.28 -37.23
N VAL A 34 3.33 4.47 -36.42
CA VAL A 34 4.25 4.96 -35.37
C VAL A 34 5.70 4.62 -35.71
N THR A 35 6.64 5.44 -35.24
CA THR A 35 8.07 5.13 -35.38
C THR A 35 8.51 4.04 -34.41
N ALA A 36 9.56 3.31 -34.77
CA ALA A 36 10.17 2.32 -33.88
C ALA A 36 10.61 2.95 -32.55
N SER A 37 11.22 4.13 -32.60
CA SER A 37 11.70 4.87 -31.42
C SER A 37 10.57 5.28 -30.49
N ASP A 38 9.45 5.77 -31.04
CA ASP A 38 8.27 6.13 -30.24
C ASP A 38 7.65 4.90 -29.58
N ALA A 39 7.49 3.81 -30.33
CA ALA A 39 6.96 2.56 -29.79
C ALA A 39 7.82 2.03 -28.62
N VAL A 40 9.14 2.10 -28.73
CA VAL A 40 10.07 1.71 -27.66
C VAL A 40 9.96 2.65 -26.46
N ARG A 41 9.94 3.98 -26.70
CA ARG A 41 9.80 4.98 -25.62
C ARG A 41 8.51 4.76 -24.84
N THR A 42 7.37 4.63 -25.53
CA THR A 42 6.07 4.39 -24.90
C THR A 42 6.03 3.06 -24.15
N PHE A 43 6.64 2.01 -24.69
CA PHE A 43 6.74 0.72 -23.98
C PHE A 43 7.51 0.86 -22.66
N ILE A 44 8.65 1.56 -22.65
CA ILE A 44 9.48 1.77 -21.46
C ILE A 44 8.72 2.59 -20.40
N GLU A 45 8.09 3.69 -20.81
CA GLU A 45 7.28 4.54 -19.92
C GLU A 45 6.09 3.77 -19.31
N GLY A 46 5.49 2.85 -20.09
CA GLY A 46 4.39 2.01 -19.65
C GLY A 46 4.78 0.92 -18.62
N GLN A 47 5.97 0.32 -18.77
CA GLN A 47 6.46 -0.75 -17.89
C GLN A 47 6.63 -0.30 -16.43
N GLY A 48 7.02 0.95 -16.19
CA GLY A 48 7.11 1.51 -14.84
C GLY A 48 5.74 1.65 -14.17
N ARG A 49 4.75 2.13 -14.91
CA ARG A 49 3.36 2.30 -14.44
C ARG A 49 2.72 0.96 -14.11
N SER A 50 2.88 -0.05 -14.97
CA SER A 50 2.29 -1.38 -14.79
C SER A 50 2.89 -2.13 -13.59
N ARG A 51 4.21 -2.03 -13.36
CA ARG A 51 4.87 -2.60 -12.18
C ARG A 51 4.39 -1.97 -10.88
N ARG A 52 4.23 -0.63 -10.86
CA ARG A 52 3.71 0.09 -9.70
C ARG A 52 2.25 -0.27 -9.42
N ALA A 53 1.41 -0.32 -10.46
CA ALA A 53 0.02 -0.74 -10.34
C ALA A 53 -0.10 -2.18 -9.81
N ARG A 54 0.70 -3.11 -10.33
CA ARG A 54 0.72 -4.51 -9.85
C ARG A 54 1.16 -4.62 -8.40
N ARG A 55 2.17 -3.86 -7.97
CA ARG A 55 2.59 -3.82 -6.55
C ARG A 55 1.51 -3.24 -5.65
N ALA A 56 0.82 -2.17 -6.08
CA ALA A 56 -0.28 -1.58 -5.34
C ALA A 56 -1.47 -2.54 -5.23
N SER A 57 -1.81 -3.27 -6.30
CA SER A 57 -2.89 -4.25 -6.28
C SER A 57 -2.56 -5.46 -5.41
N LEU A 58 -1.31 -5.95 -5.41
CA LEU A 58 -0.90 -7.02 -4.48
C LEU A 58 -0.94 -6.55 -3.02
N GLY A 59 -0.55 -5.32 -2.72
CA GLY A 59 -0.65 -4.75 -1.36
C GLY A 59 -2.10 -4.64 -0.87
N LEU A 60 -3.03 -4.26 -1.75
CA LEU A 60 -4.45 -4.19 -1.43
C LEU A 60 -5.06 -5.60 -1.27
N VAL A 61 -4.72 -6.55 -2.14
CA VAL A 61 -5.18 -7.94 -2.03
C VAL A 61 -4.59 -8.62 -0.79
N SER A 62 -3.33 -8.36 -0.41
CA SER A 62 -2.77 -8.86 0.84
C SER A 62 -3.43 -8.24 2.07
N ALA A 63 -3.82 -6.97 2.01
CA ALA A 63 -4.57 -6.31 3.08
C ALA A 63 -5.99 -6.90 3.24
N VAL A 64 -6.66 -7.22 2.12
CA VAL A 64 -7.99 -7.85 2.14
C VAL A 64 -7.92 -9.31 2.59
N ALA A 65 -6.91 -10.08 2.17
CA ALA A 65 -6.71 -11.46 2.62
C ALA A 65 -6.41 -11.54 4.14
N ALA A 66 -5.65 -10.59 4.69
CA ALA A 66 -5.47 -10.46 6.13
C ALA A 66 -6.78 -10.09 6.87
N GLY A 67 -7.63 -9.27 6.25
CA GLY A 67 -8.96 -8.93 6.80
C GLY A 67 -9.94 -10.10 6.85
N ILE A 68 -9.94 -10.98 5.84
CA ILE A 68 -10.86 -12.13 5.79
C ILE A 68 -10.42 -13.24 6.75
N ALA A 69 -9.10 -13.48 6.92
CA ALA A 69 -8.59 -14.41 7.93
C ALA A 69 -8.85 -13.94 9.38
N GLY A 70 -8.88 -12.63 9.62
CA GLY A 70 -9.25 -12.06 10.93
C GLY A 70 -10.74 -12.21 11.27
N LEU A 71 -11.62 -12.34 10.27
CA LEU A 71 -13.07 -12.39 10.49
C LEU A 71 -13.58 -13.80 10.87
N VAL A 72 -12.84 -14.87 10.53
CA VAL A 72 -13.21 -16.25 10.91
C VAL A 72 -12.68 -16.61 12.30
N VAL A 73 -11.63 -15.95 12.80
CA VAL A 73 -11.10 -16.14 14.18
C VAL A 73 -11.77 -15.20 15.20
N GLY A 74 -12.55 -14.20 14.75
CA GLY A 74 -13.25 -13.25 15.62
C GLY A 74 -14.51 -13.78 16.33
N ALA A 75 -14.92 -15.03 16.09
CA ALA A 75 -16.15 -15.59 16.66
C ALA A 75 -15.96 -16.34 18.00
N ALA A 76 -14.73 -16.48 18.51
CA ALA A 76 -14.44 -17.32 19.69
C ALA A 76 -13.61 -16.66 20.81
N ALA A 77 -13.42 -15.33 20.80
CA ALA A 77 -12.68 -14.65 21.87
C ALA A 77 -13.18 -13.22 22.15
N ALA A 78 -14.42 -13.07 22.59
CA ALA A 78 -14.82 -11.95 23.44
C ALA A 78 -14.87 -12.47 24.88
N PRO A 79 -13.88 -12.15 25.75
CA PRO A 79 -13.98 -10.91 26.53
C PRO A 79 -12.62 -10.36 26.99
N SER A 80 -12.08 -9.35 26.31
CA SER A 80 -10.98 -8.52 26.88
C SER A 80 -11.31 -7.03 26.88
N VAL A 81 -12.25 -6.58 26.03
CA VAL A 81 -12.79 -5.21 26.08
C VAL A 81 -13.74 -5.00 27.28
N ALA A 82 -14.42 -6.06 27.74
CA ALA A 82 -15.29 -5.99 28.92
C ALA A 82 -14.49 -5.85 30.24
N GLN A 83 -13.26 -6.35 30.30
CA GLN A 83 -12.42 -6.21 31.51
C GLN A 83 -11.93 -4.78 31.71
N THR A 84 -11.63 -4.04 30.63
CA THR A 84 -11.28 -2.62 30.70
C THR A 84 -12.48 -1.77 31.16
N ALA A 85 -13.70 -2.13 30.75
CA ALA A 85 -14.92 -1.44 31.17
C ALA A 85 -15.25 -1.65 32.67
N MET A 86 -15.01 -2.86 33.20
CA MET A 86 -15.17 -3.12 34.64
C MET A 86 -14.09 -2.43 35.49
N GLY A 87 -12.84 -2.38 35.02
CA GLY A 87 -11.75 -1.68 35.71
C GLY A 87 -11.96 -0.17 35.79
N ALA A 88 -12.44 0.45 34.70
CA ALA A 88 -12.75 1.88 34.66
C ALA A 88 -13.83 2.28 35.69
N SER A 89 -14.83 1.43 35.93
CA SER A 89 -15.89 1.70 36.90
C SER A 89 -15.44 1.61 38.37
N SER A 90 -14.40 0.83 38.65
CA SER A 90 -13.80 0.72 39.98
C SER A 90 -12.83 1.86 40.24
N PHE A 91 -12.08 2.28 39.22
CA PHE A 91 -11.18 3.43 39.28
C PHE A 91 -11.98 4.72 39.56
N ALA A 92 -13.07 4.95 38.82
CA ALA A 92 -13.92 6.13 39.00
C ALA A 92 -14.63 6.21 40.37
N ARG A 93 -14.66 5.12 41.15
CA ARG A 93 -15.15 5.15 42.55
C ARG A 93 -14.08 5.54 43.56
N LEU A 94 -12.81 5.30 43.23
CA LEU A 94 -11.68 5.54 44.10
C LEU A 94 -11.10 6.94 43.90
N ASP A 95 -11.08 7.40 42.64
CA ASP A 95 -10.66 8.75 42.23
C ASP A 95 -11.80 9.72 42.58
N ARG A 96 -11.71 10.28 43.79
CA ARG A 96 -12.82 11.02 44.42
C ARG A 96 -12.81 12.48 44.01
N ASP A 97 -11.64 13.01 43.66
CA ASP A 97 -11.50 14.35 43.08
C ASP A 97 -11.61 14.37 41.55
N HIS A 98 -11.68 13.20 40.91
CA HIS A 98 -11.87 13.00 39.48
C HIS A 98 -10.75 13.63 38.64
N ASP A 99 -9.53 13.62 39.17
CA ASP A 99 -8.35 14.16 38.48
C ASP A 99 -7.70 13.14 37.51
N GLY A 100 -8.20 11.90 37.50
CA GLY A 100 -7.74 10.82 36.64
C GLY A 100 -6.51 10.08 37.18
N LEU A 101 -6.10 10.36 38.41
CA LEU A 101 -5.03 9.68 39.14
C LEU A 101 -5.59 9.11 40.45
N LEU A 102 -4.85 8.18 41.07
CA LEU A 102 -5.20 7.68 42.40
C LEU A 102 -4.06 8.00 43.35
N THR A 103 -4.35 8.83 44.34
CA THR A 103 -3.39 9.08 45.41
C THR A 103 -3.38 7.90 46.40
N ALA A 104 -2.27 7.72 47.11
CA ALA A 104 -2.14 6.65 48.10
C ALA A 104 -3.20 6.77 49.22
N ALA A 105 -3.63 7.99 49.54
CA ALA A 105 -4.68 8.25 50.51
C ALA A 105 -6.05 7.75 50.01
N GLU A 106 -6.39 7.99 48.75
CA GLU A 106 -7.66 7.54 48.15
C GLU A 106 -7.73 6.02 48.00
N PHE A 107 -6.60 5.40 47.65
CA PHE A 107 -6.51 3.94 47.57
C PHE A 107 -6.62 3.27 48.95
N ALA A 108 -6.07 3.89 49.99
CA ALA A 108 -6.12 3.40 51.37
C ALA A 108 -7.49 3.62 52.05
N ALA A 109 -8.26 4.61 51.57
CA ALA A 109 -9.60 4.94 52.07
C ALA A 109 -10.73 4.08 51.46
N ARG A 110 -10.40 2.94 50.83
CA ARG A 110 -11.37 1.97 50.29
C ARG A 110 -12.16 1.25 51.37
#